data_AF-A0A1R0LHE2-F1
#
_entry.id   AF-A0A1R0LHE2-F1
#
_cell.length_a   1.000
_cell.length_b   1.000
_cell.length_c   1.000
_cell.angle_alpha   90.00
_cell.angle_beta   90.00
_cell.angle_gamma   90.00
#
_symmetry.space_group_name_H-M   'P 1'
#
loop_
_entity.id
_entity.type
_entity.pdbx_description
1 polymer ?
#
loop_
_entity_poly.entity_id
_entity_poly.type
_entity_poly.pdbx_seq_one_letter_code
_entity_poly.pdbx_strand_id
1 'polypeptide(L)'
;MTDFDVTLSSAATRGPVDRYARWTGVAAGALATCLLSPLDHGNGVLYAAPAFGLCAAAGVLAGDALTVPARGAVRTAGLQPRRVRDHVPPRMTALLAVLSVALTALLATAGAVASPDDLGRAGRRLTLTCHGVTEAHGPWPGLYYGLPMLASLAVATGACGWSLRRIATRPGDEQSRRDRSLAIVAAWGIVVSTSLLGAAVTASAALMSMSCDGTAGTVSTVFLVPLALVSLVTAPWLLFTVCSPRAGRLRRADRAVRR
;
A
#
# COMPACT_ATOMS: atom_id res chain seq x y z
N MET A 1 24.74 -37.31 -27.21
CA MET A 1 25.34 -36.67 -26.03
C MET A 1 25.18 -35.16 -26.19
N THR A 2 24.00 -34.65 -25.86
CA THR A 2 23.61 -33.23 -26.01
C THR A 2 22.55 -32.94 -24.94
N ASP A 3 23.01 -32.50 -23.76
CA ASP A 3 22.16 -32.21 -22.59
C ASP A 3 22.59 -30.88 -21.93
N PHE A 4 23.00 -29.92 -22.75
CA PHE A 4 23.38 -28.57 -22.34
C PHE A 4 22.62 -27.58 -23.22
N ASP A 5 21.44 -27.12 -22.75
CA ASP A 5 20.97 -25.74 -23.05
C ASP A 5 19.64 -25.36 -22.38
N VAL A 6 18.87 -26.31 -21.83
CA VAL A 6 17.54 -25.98 -21.27
C VAL A 6 17.61 -25.15 -19.97
N THR A 7 18.72 -25.22 -19.21
CA THR A 7 18.83 -24.54 -17.91
C THR A 7 19.20 -23.05 -17.98
N LEU A 8 19.87 -22.62 -19.05
CA LEU A 8 20.27 -21.22 -19.24
C LEU A 8 19.10 -20.31 -19.65
N SER A 9 18.15 -20.84 -20.43
CA SER A 9 16.99 -20.09 -20.91
C SER A 9 16.00 -19.72 -19.78
N SER A 10 15.81 -20.58 -18.78
CA SER A 10 14.84 -20.31 -17.69
C SER A 10 15.32 -19.33 -16.61
N ALA A 11 16.62 -19.04 -16.55
CA ALA A 11 17.18 -18.10 -15.56
C ALA A 11 17.20 -16.66 -16.07
N ALA A 12 17.35 -16.46 -17.39
CA ALA A 12 17.39 -15.15 -18.03
C ALA A 12 16.02 -14.43 -18.04
N THR A 13 14.92 -15.19 -18.01
CA THR A 13 13.54 -14.68 -18.08
C THR A 13 12.93 -14.25 -16.74
N ARG A 14 13.61 -14.47 -15.61
CA ARG A 14 13.04 -14.25 -14.25
C ARG A 14 12.98 -12.79 -13.81
N GLY A 15 14.00 -12.01 -14.16
CA GLY A 15 14.08 -10.58 -13.79
C GLY A 15 13.10 -9.68 -14.55
N PRO A 16 12.86 -9.91 -15.85
CA PRO A 16 11.88 -9.16 -16.62
C PRO A 16 10.44 -9.38 -16.13
N VAL A 17 10.01 -10.62 -15.88
CA VAL A 17 8.60 -10.94 -15.54
C VAL A 17 8.15 -10.30 -14.21
N ASP A 18 8.95 -10.41 -13.15
CA ASP A 18 8.65 -9.74 -11.86
C ASP A 18 8.61 -8.21 -12.01
N ARG A 19 9.53 -7.65 -12.81
CA ARG A 19 9.54 -6.22 -13.11
C ARG A 19 8.29 -5.80 -13.88
N TYR A 20 7.93 -6.52 -14.94
CA TYR A 20 6.73 -6.22 -15.72
C TYR A 20 5.48 -6.32 -14.85
N ALA A 21 5.34 -7.36 -14.01
CA ALA A 21 4.20 -7.49 -13.10
C ALA A 21 4.06 -6.32 -12.11
N ARG A 22 5.17 -5.82 -11.57
CA ARG A 22 5.15 -4.64 -10.68
C ARG A 22 4.75 -3.38 -11.43
N TRP A 23 5.34 -3.14 -12.60
CA TRP A 23 5.03 -1.96 -13.42
C TRP A 23 3.62 -1.99 -14.00
N THR A 24 3.10 -3.17 -14.38
CA THR A 24 1.71 -3.29 -14.83
C THR A 24 0.73 -3.04 -13.70
N GLY A 25 1.03 -3.47 -12.47
CA GLY A 25 0.22 -3.11 -11.29
C GLY A 25 0.18 -1.60 -11.03
N VAL A 26 1.32 -0.92 -11.14
CA VAL A 26 1.40 0.54 -10.99
C VAL A 26 0.68 1.27 -12.12
N ALA A 27 0.88 0.84 -13.38
CA ALA A 27 0.22 1.43 -14.53
C ALA A 27 -1.30 1.23 -14.49
N ALA A 28 -1.75 0.02 -14.13
CA ALA A 28 -3.17 -0.27 -13.92
C ALA A 28 -3.76 0.57 -12.78
N GLY A 29 -3.01 0.75 -11.69
CA GLY A 29 -3.42 1.64 -10.60
C GLY A 29 -3.53 3.10 -11.04
N ALA A 30 -2.57 3.60 -11.81
CA ALA A 30 -2.61 4.96 -12.34
C ALA A 30 -3.79 5.17 -13.29
N LEU A 31 -4.05 4.20 -14.18
CA LEU A 31 -5.23 4.22 -15.05
C LEU A 31 -6.53 4.18 -14.24
N ALA A 32 -6.62 3.31 -13.23
CA ALA A 32 -7.78 3.25 -12.34
C ALA A 32 -8.00 4.59 -11.64
N THR A 33 -6.95 5.25 -11.15
CA THR A 33 -7.02 6.59 -10.56
C THR A 33 -7.56 7.60 -11.57
N CYS A 34 -7.04 7.65 -12.79
CA CYS A 34 -7.51 8.57 -13.82
C CYS A 34 -8.99 8.34 -14.17
N LEU A 35 -9.44 7.09 -14.20
CA LEU A 35 -10.82 6.72 -14.52
C LEU A 35 -11.79 6.98 -13.35
N LEU A 36 -11.35 6.75 -12.11
CA LEU A 36 -12.17 6.90 -10.92
C LEU A 36 -12.26 8.36 -10.46
N SER A 37 -11.20 9.16 -10.62
CA SER A 37 -11.15 10.57 -10.16
C SER A 37 -12.32 11.45 -10.63
N PRO A 38 -12.77 11.40 -11.90
CA PRO A 38 -13.90 12.24 -12.36
C PRO A 38 -15.27 11.74 -11.90
N LEU A 39 -15.38 10.54 -11.31
CA LEU A 39 -16.65 10.02 -10.84
C LEU A 39 -17.23 10.89 -9.71
N ASP A 40 -18.54 10.86 -9.59
CA ASP A 40 -19.26 11.51 -8.49
C ASP A 40 -18.92 13.00 -8.36
N HIS A 41 -18.83 13.71 -9.49
CA HIS A 41 -18.46 15.13 -9.60
C HIS A 41 -17.06 15.47 -9.05
N GLY A 42 -16.09 14.56 -9.18
CA GLY A 42 -14.72 14.75 -8.69
C GLY A 42 -14.46 14.15 -7.30
N ASN A 43 -15.50 13.61 -6.64
CA ASN A 43 -15.37 12.93 -5.34
C ASN A 43 -14.80 11.51 -5.46
N GLY A 44 -14.63 11.01 -6.68
CA GLY A 44 -14.08 9.70 -6.98
C GLY A 44 -12.62 9.50 -6.53
N VAL A 45 -11.93 10.57 -6.12
CA VAL A 45 -10.58 10.53 -5.53
C VAL A 45 -10.50 9.59 -4.31
N LEU A 46 -11.57 9.52 -3.51
CA LEU A 46 -11.65 8.62 -2.35
C LEU A 46 -11.67 7.13 -2.73
N TYR A 47 -12.13 6.79 -3.94
CA TYR A 47 -12.04 5.44 -4.50
C TYR A 47 -10.74 5.21 -5.25
N ALA A 48 -10.20 6.24 -5.89
CA ALA A 48 -8.95 6.19 -6.64
C ALA A 48 -7.76 5.81 -5.74
N ALA A 49 -7.67 6.41 -4.55
CA ALA A 49 -6.60 6.16 -3.59
C ALA A 49 -6.44 4.68 -3.16
N PRO A 50 -7.49 3.98 -2.68
CA PRO A 50 -7.41 2.56 -2.36
C PRO A 50 -7.28 1.68 -3.62
N ALA A 51 -7.90 2.06 -4.74
CA ALA A 51 -7.77 1.31 -6.00
C ALA A 51 -6.32 1.29 -6.51
N PHE A 52 -5.65 2.45 -6.53
CA PHE A 52 -4.23 2.55 -6.87
C PHE A 52 -3.38 1.64 -5.98
N GLY A 53 -3.59 1.74 -4.66
CA GLY A 53 -2.88 0.93 -3.68
C GLY A 53 -3.05 -0.56 -3.94
N LEU A 54 -4.29 -1.01 -4.15
CA LEU A 54 -4.61 -2.41 -4.42
C LEU A 54 -3.99 -2.90 -5.73
N CYS A 55 -4.07 -2.13 -6.82
CA CYS A 55 -3.47 -2.50 -8.10
C CYS A 55 -1.94 -2.61 -8.00
N ALA A 56 -1.29 -1.65 -7.33
CA ALA A 56 0.14 -1.70 -7.09
C ALA A 56 0.52 -2.92 -6.23
N ALA A 57 -0.22 -3.20 -5.15
CA ALA A 57 0.02 -4.35 -4.30
C ALA A 57 -0.23 -5.68 -5.03
N ALA A 58 -1.29 -5.77 -5.85
CA ALA A 58 -1.60 -6.93 -6.67
C ALA A 58 -0.49 -7.23 -7.67
N GLY A 59 0.10 -6.21 -8.32
CA GLY A 59 1.25 -6.39 -9.19
C GLY A 59 2.47 -6.99 -8.49
N VAL A 60 2.75 -6.56 -7.25
CA VAL A 60 3.84 -7.11 -6.43
C VAL A 60 3.56 -8.55 -6.02
N LEU A 61 2.35 -8.85 -5.56
CA LEU A 61 1.95 -10.18 -5.15
C LEU A 61 1.90 -11.16 -6.33
N ALA A 62 1.43 -10.71 -7.49
CA ALA A 62 1.47 -11.46 -8.73
C ALA A 62 2.92 -11.74 -9.16
N GLY A 63 3.80 -10.74 -9.09
CA GLY A 63 5.24 -10.91 -9.33
C GLY A 63 5.85 -11.99 -8.44
N ASP A 64 5.61 -11.97 -7.12
CA ASP A 64 6.13 -13.01 -6.22
C ASP A 64 5.49 -14.39 -6.48
N ALA A 65 4.19 -14.45 -6.80
CA ALA A 65 3.49 -15.69 -7.07
C ALA A 65 3.96 -16.36 -8.38
N LEU A 66 4.21 -15.57 -9.42
CA LEU A 66 4.65 -16.03 -10.74
C LEU A 66 6.14 -16.37 -10.77
N THR A 67 6.94 -15.82 -9.84
CA THR A 67 8.37 -16.12 -9.78
C THR A 67 8.61 -17.50 -9.14
N VAL A 68 8.71 -18.53 -9.99
CA VAL A 68 9.00 -19.92 -9.57
C VAL A 68 10.30 -19.98 -8.75
N PRO A 69 10.32 -20.63 -7.57
CA PRO A 69 11.51 -20.73 -6.74
C PRO A 69 12.64 -21.48 -7.47
N ALA A 70 13.87 -20.96 -7.36
CA ALA A 70 15.04 -21.70 -7.79
C ALA A 70 15.22 -22.93 -6.88
N ARG A 71 14.94 -24.13 -7.40
CA ARG A 71 15.35 -25.38 -6.76
C ARG A 71 16.86 -25.51 -6.94
N GLY A 72 17.63 -25.12 -5.92
CA GLY A 72 19.07 -25.40 -5.88
C GLY A 72 19.31 -26.89 -5.63
N ALA A 73 20.32 -27.47 -6.28
CA ALA A 73 20.71 -28.88 -6.12
C ALA A 73 21.28 -29.21 -4.72
N VAL A 74 21.60 -28.19 -3.90
CA VAL A 74 22.20 -28.36 -2.58
C VAL A 74 21.24 -27.85 -1.50
N ARG A 75 20.73 -28.77 -0.68
CA ARG A 75 19.97 -28.46 0.54
C ARG A 75 20.93 -28.09 1.66
N THR A 76 21.25 -26.80 1.82
CA THR A 76 21.89 -26.33 3.05
C THR A 76 20.81 -26.04 4.10
N ALA A 77 20.72 -26.90 5.11
CA ALA A 77 19.82 -26.72 6.24
C ALA A 77 20.52 -25.88 7.32
N GLY A 78 20.34 -24.56 7.27
CA GLY A 78 20.72 -23.67 8.38
C GLY A 78 19.73 -23.81 9.54
N LEU A 79 20.19 -24.40 10.65
CA LEU A 79 19.51 -24.49 11.95
C LEU A 79 19.69 -23.17 12.72
N GLN A 80 18.94 -22.14 12.33
CA GLN A 80 18.70 -20.98 13.19
C GLN A 80 17.20 -20.88 13.50
N PRO A 81 16.80 -20.50 14.72
CA PRO A 81 15.40 -20.24 15.05
C PRO A 81 14.85 -19.15 14.12
N ARG A 82 13.81 -19.47 13.32
CA ARG A 82 13.24 -18.56 12.32
C ARG A 82 12.00 -17.89 12.86
N ARG A 83 12.08 -16.63 13.27
CA ARG A 83 10.88 -15.82 13.52
C ARG A 83 10.66 -14.86 12.37
N VAL A 84 9.40 -14.76 11.90
CA VAL A 84 9.01 -13.86 10.80
C VAL A 84 9.48 -12.43 11.04
N ARG A 85 9.46 -11.99 12.31
CA ARG A 85 9.91 -10.66 12.74
C ARG A 85 11.39 -10.36 12.44
N ASP A 86 12.23 -11.38 12.30
CA ASP A 86 13.66 -11.21 12.06
C ASP A 86 13.94 -10.90 10.57
N HIS A 87 12.95 -11.12 9.70
CA HIS A 87 13.07 -10.90 8.25
C HIS A 87 12.43 -9.59 7.78
N VAL A 88 11.76 -8.84 8.67
CA VAL A 88 11.03 -7.62 8.30
C VAL A 88 11.68 -6.41 8.97
N PRO A 89 11.94 -5.30 8.26
CA PRO A 89 12.50 -4.10 8.87
C PRO A 89 11.59 -3.61 10.01
N PRO A 90 12.05 -3.64 11.28
CA PRO A 90 11.20 -3.37 12.44
C PRO A 90 10.71 -1.91 12.45
N ARG A 91 11.54 -0.98 11.97
CA ARG A 91 11.20 0.44 11.89
C ARG A 91 10.10 0.72 10.85
N MET A 92 10.24 0.13 9.66
CA MET A 92 9.26 0.32 8.59
C MET A 92 7.93 -0.33 8.94
N THR A 93 7.93 -1.53 9.53
CA THR A 93 6.70 -2.18 9.98
C THR A 93 6.02 -1.42 11.10
N ALA A 94 6.77 -0.94 12.10
CA ALA A 94 6.21 -0.12 13.16
C ALA A 94 5.57 1.16 12.60
N LEU A 95 6.26 1.87 11.70
CA LEU A 95 5.71 3.05 11.03
C LEU A 95 4.41 2.72 10.29
N LEU A 96 4.40 1.69 9.45
CA LEU A 96 3.23 1.33 8.66
C LEU A 96 2.06 0.84 9.55
N ALA A 97 2.34 0.17 10.67
CA ALA A 97 1.33 -0.21 11.64
C ALA A 97 0.73 1.02 12.34
N VAL A 98 1.54 2.01 12.70
CA VAL A 98 1.06 3.29 13.23
C VAL A 98 0.17 4.00 12.19
N LEU A 99 0.59 4.06 10.93
CA LEU A 99 -0.20 4.66 9.86
C LEU A 99 -1.52 3.89 9.60
N SER A 100 -1.53 2.57 9.71
CA SER A 100 -2.77 1.78 9.55
C SER A 100 -3.74 2.00 10.71
N VAL A 101 -3.22 2.14 11.94
CA VAL A 101 -4.02 2.51 13.12
C VAL A 101 -4.57 3.92 12.96
N ALA A 102 -3.75 4.87 12.51
CA ALA A 102 -4.17 6.25 12.27
C ALA A 102 -5.26 6.33 11.19
N LEU A 103 -5.12 5.57 10.08
CA LEU A 103 -6.17 5.45 9.07
C LEU A 103 -7.47 4.90 9.64
N THR A 104 -7.39 3.82 10.43
CA THR A 104 -8.58 3.21 11.02
C THR A 104 -9.27 4.17 12.00
N ALA A 105 -8.49 4.84 12.85
CA ALA A 105 -8.99 5.84 13.79
C ALA A 105 -9.64 7.01 13.05
N LEU A 106 -9.00 7.53 11.99
CA LEU A 106 -9.54 8.60 11.16
C LEU A 106 -10.87 8.21 10.51
N LEU A 107 -10.97 7.01 9.94
CA LEU A 107 -12.21 6.56 9.30
C LEU A 107 -13.32 6.28 10.32
N ALA A 108 -12.97 5.79 11.51
CA ALA A 108 -13.92 5.57 12.59
C ALA A 108 -14.47 6.90 13.13
N THR A 109 -13.61 7.89 13.39
CA THR A 109 -14.04 9.22 13.84
C THR A 109 -14.80 9.96 12.75
N ALA A 110 -14.32 9.91 11.50
CA ALA A 110 -15.03 10.48 10.37
C ALA A 110 -16.41 9.84 10.20
N GLY A 111 -16.51 8.51 10.29
CA GLY A 111 -17.78 7.79 10.24
C GLY A 111 -18.74 8.14 11.38
N ALA A 112 -18.23 8.34 12.59
CA ALA A 112 -19.04 8.69 13.76
C ALA A 112 -19.65 10.09 13.70
N VAL A 113 -18.96 11.05 13.07
CA VAL A 113 -19.42 12.45 12.93
C VAL A 113 -20.05 12.71 11.56
N ALA A 114 -20.09 11.71 10.68
CA ALA A 114 -20.63 11.88 9.35
C ALA A 114 -22.16 11.99 9.36
N SER A 115 -22.67 12.86 8.50
CA SER A 115 -24.09 13.09 8.28
C SER A 115 -24.56 12.54 6.93
N PRO A 116 -25.87 12.28 6.78
CA PRO A 116 -26.45 11.93 5.49
C PRO A 116 -26.26 13.07 4.46
N ASP A 117 -26.19 12.72 3.17
CA ASP A 117 -26.30 13.71 2.10
C ASP A 117 -27.77 14.13 1.84
N ASP A 118 -27.97 15.09 0.93
CA ASP A 118 -29.29 15.61 0.54
C ASP A 118 -30.23 14.53 -0.05
N LEU A 119 -29.67 13.39 -0.46
CA LEU A 119 -30.39 12.22 -0.97
C LEU A 119 -30.61 11.15 0.11
N GLY A 120 -30.32 11.46 1.38
CA GLY A 120 -30.45 10.55 2.53
C GLY A 120 -29.36 9.47 2.61
N ARG A 121 -28.31 9.54 1.80
CA ARG A 121 -27.21 8.57 1.82
C ARG A 121 -26.30 8.86 2.98
N ALA A 122 -26.26 7.93 3.93
CA ALA A 122 -25.50 8.07 5.16
C ALA A 122 -24.00 8.25 4.88
N GLY A 123 -23.39 9.21 5.59
CA GLY A 123 -21.96 9.25 5.80
C GLY A 123 -21.13 9.87 4.67
N ARG A 124 -21.71 10.75 3.85
CA ARG A 124 -21.02 11.40 2.71
C ARG A 124 -20.66 12.87 2.95
N ARG A 125 -21.26 13.49 3.98
CA ARG A 125 -21.04 14.90 4.32
C ARG A 125 -20.75 15.05 5.81
N LEU A 126 -20.12 16.16 6.14
CA LEU A 126 -20.01 16.66 7.51
C LEU A 126 -20.98 17.84 7.64
N THR A 127 -21.92 17.77 8.57
CA THR A 127 -22.82 18.90 8.87
C THR A 127 -22.54 19.43 10.27
N LEU A 128 -22.26 20.73 10.39
CA LEU A 128 -22.11 21.41 11.66
C LEU A 128 -23.08 22.58 11.74
N THR A 129 -23.64 22.82 12.92
CA THR A 129 -24.51 23.96 13.17
C THR A 129 -23.82 24.91 14.14
N CYS A 130 -23.51 26.12 13.69
CA CYS A 130 -22.81 27.14 14.47
C CYS A 130 -23.54 28.48 14.35
N HIS A 131 -23.72 29.18 15.47
CA HIS A 131 -24.41 30.48 15.51
C HIS A 131 -25.78 30.49 14.81
N GLY A 132 -26.50 29.36 14.81
CA GLY A 132 -27.81 29.20 14.15
C GLY A 132 -27.74 28.92 12.65
N VAL A 133 -26.55 28.86 12.04
CA VAL A 133 -26.33 28.50 10.63
C VAL A 133 -25.84 27.05 10.55
N THR A 134 -26.44 26.26 9.65
CA THR A 134 -25.99 24.88 9.39
C THR A 134 -25.20 24.84 8.10
N GLU A 135 -23.94 24.40 8.19
CA GLU A 135 -23.03 24.22 7.06
C GLU A 135 -22.83 22.74 6.78
N ALA A 136 -22.80 22.36 5.50
CA ALA A 136 -22.66 20.99 5.05
C ALA A 136 -21.54 20.89 4.00
N HIS A 137 -20.47 20.15 4.31
CA HIS A 137 -19.32 20.03 3.43
C HIS A 137 -19.06 18.57 3.04
N GLY A 138 -18.69 18.37 1.79
CA GLY A 138 -18.28 17.09 1.24
C GLY A 138 -17.22 17.30 0.15
N PRO A 139 -16.46 16.25 -0.20
CA PRO A 139 -16.62 14.86 0.23
C PRO A 139 -16.01 14.60 1.62
N TRP A 140 -16.80 14.02 2.52
CA TRP A 140 -16.34 13.62 3.86
C TRP A 140 -15.97 12.13 3.86
N PRO A 141 -14.82 11.70 4.40
CA PRO A 141 -14.42 10.28 4.42
C PRO A 141 -15.19 9.48 5.50
N GLY A 142 -16.51 9.64 5.57
CA GLY A 142 -17.40 8.84 6.42
C GLY A 142 -17.62 7.44 5.86
N LEU A 143 -18.55 6.69 6.46
CA LEU A 143 -18.73 5.25 6.20
C LEU A 143 -18.88 4.88 4.71
N TYR A 144 -19.52 5.74 3.91
CA TYR A 144 -19.71 5.50 2.49
C TYR A 144 -18.39 5.33 1.71
N TYR A 145 -17.37 6.12 2.05
CA TYR A 145 -16.04 6.05 1.45
C TYR A 145 -15.06 5.24 2.31
N GLY A 146 -15.25 5.25 3.63
CA GLY A 146 -14.41 4.56 4.59
C GLY A 146 -14.55 3.03 4.55
N LEU A 147 -15.76 2.50 4.30
CA LEU A 147 -15.96 1.04 4.19
C LEU A 147 -15.12 0.41 3.05
N PRO A 148 -15.12 0.94 1.81
CA PRO A 148 -14.20 0.49 0.76
C PRO A 148 -12.72 0.56 1.16
N MET A 149 -12.30 1.61 1.87
CA MET A 149 -10.91 1.75 2.35
C MET A 149 -10.57 0.73 3.44
N LEU A 150 -11.49 0.44 4.35
CA LEU A 150 -11.29 -0.59 5.37
C LEU A 150 -11.27 -2.00 4.76
N ALA A 151 -12.14 -2.25 3.78
CA ALA A 151 -12.15 -3.51 3.03
C ALA A 151 -10.83 -3.71 2.27
N SER A 152 -10.32 -2.68 1.58
CA SER A 152 -9.03 -2.75 0.88
C SER A 152 -7.87 -3.00 1.84
N LEU A 153 -7.87 -2.32 3.00
CA LEU A 153 -6.89 -2.53 4.06
C LEU A 153 -6.94 -3.96 4.60
N ALA A 154 -8.12 -4.51 4.86
CA ALA A 154 -8.30 -5.87 5.35
C ALA A 154 -7.77 -6.90 4.33
N VAL A 155 -8.13 -6.75 3.06
CA VAL A 155 -7.63 -7.61 1.96
C VAL A 155 -6.12 -7.53 1.84
N ALA A 156 -5.54 -6.32 1.82
CA ALA A 156 -4.10 -6.13 1.72
C ALA A 156 -3.35 -6.71 2.92
N THR A 157 -3.88 -6.56 4.13
CA THR A 157 -3.31 -7.10 5.38
C THR A 157 -3.35 -8.62 5.38
N GLY A 158 -4.48 -9.22 4.99
CA GLY A 158 -4.62 -10.67 4.86
C GLY A 158 -3.66 -11.25 3.81
N ALA A 159 -3.58 -10.62 2.64
CA ALA A 159 -2.66 -11.03 1.57
C ALA A 159 -1.18 -10.89 1.98
N CYS A 160 -0.83 -9.82 2.68
CA CYS A 160 0.51 -9.61 3.25
C CYS A 160 0.86 -10.72 4.26
N GLY A 161 -0.01 -10.97 5.24
CA GLY A 161 0.18 -12.01 6.25
C GLY A 161 0.30 -13.42 5.64
N TRP A 162 -0.56 -13.75 4.67
CA TRP A 162 -0.51 -15.01 3.94
C TRP A 162 0.82 -15.19 3.19
N SER A 163 1.27 -14.14 2.50
CA SER A 163 2.51 -14.17 1.72
C SER A 163 3.75 -14.29 2.62
N LEU A 164 3.78 -13.59 3.74
CA LEU A 164 4.85 -13.72 4.75
C LEU A 164 4.88 -15.12 5.36
N ARG A 165 3.71 -15.72 5.66
CA ARG A 165 3.62 -17.11 6.14
C ARG A 165 4.14 -18.11 5.10
N ARG A 166 3.86 -17.88 3.82
CA ARG A 166 4.36 -18.70 2.70
C ARG A 166 5.88 -18.61 2.55
N ILE A 167 6.48 -17.43 2.77
CA ILE A 167 7.94 -17.25 2.74
C ILE A 167 8.61 -17.94 3.92
N ALA A 168 8.04 -17.82 5.12
CA ALA A 168 8.62 -18.42 6.33
C ALA A 168 8.66 -19.95 6.26
N THR A 169 7.60 -20.56 5.72
CA THR A 169 7.44 -22.03 5.61
C THR A 169 8.22 -22.66 4.47
N ARG A 170 8.60 -21.89 3.44
CA ARG A 170 9.37 -22.44 2.30
C ARG A 170 10.85 -22.54 2.61
N PRO A 171 11.57 -23.59 2.16
CA PRO A 171 13.03 -23.65 2.18
C PRO A 171 13.64 -22.73 1.10
N GLY A 172 14.77 -22.09 1.38
CA GLY A 172 15.37 -21.07 0.51
C GLY A 172 16.36 -20.16 1.25
N ASP A 173 17.18 -19.45 0.48
CA ASP A 173 18.21 -18.51 0.95
C ASP A 173 17.64 -17.36 1.80
N GLU A 174 18.36 -16.95 2.84
CA GLU A 174 17.94 -15.94 3.82
C GLU A 174 17.84 -14.55 3.19
N GLN A 175 18.80 -14.18 2.33
CA GLN A 175 18.80 -12.87 1.68
C GLN A 175 17.60 -12.71 0.74
N SER A 176 17.30 -13.75 -0.05
CA SER A 176 16.13 -13.73 -0.95
C SER A 176 14.81 -13.63 -0.18
N ARG A 177 14.70 -14.21 1.02
CA ARG A 177 13.51 -14.07 1.87
C ARG A 177 13.33 -12.65 2.38
N ARG A 178 14.40 -12.03 2.87
CA ARG A 178 14.40 -10.64 3.35
C ARG A 178 14.00 -9.66 2.24
N ASP A 179 14.50 -9.88 1.02
CA ASP A 179 14.12 -9.02 -0.11
C ASP A 179 12.64 -9.15 -0.47
N ARG A 180 12.09 -10.37 -0.45
CA ARG A 180 10.66 -10.63 -0.71
C ARG A 180 9.77 -10.10 0.41
N SER A 181 10.12 -10.34 1.67
CA SER A 181 9.35 -9.82 2.82
C SER A 181 9.32 -8.29 2.80
N LEU A 182 10.45 -7.65 2.49
CA LEU A 182 10.52 -6.20 2.28
C LEU A 182 9.58 -5.73 1.17
N ALA A 183 9.55 -6.41 0.02
CA ALA A 183 8.69 -6.02 -1.10
C ALA A 183 7.19 -6.17 -0.75
N ILE A 184 6.81 -7.26 -0.07
CA ILE A 184 5.43 -7.50 0.36
C ILE A 184 4.97 -6.47 1.39
N VAL A 185 5.82 -6.15 2.38
CA VAL A 185 5.48 -5.16 3.40
C VAL A 185 5.43 -3.75 2.80
N ALA A 186 6.31 -3.44 1.84
CA ALA A 186 6.24 -2.18 1.11
C ALA A 186 4.96 -2.08 0.28
N ALA A 187 4.54 -3.16 -0.38
CA ALA A 187 3.27 -3.22 -1.13
C ALA A 187 2.06 -2.97 -0.23
N TRP A 188 2.00 -3.60 0.94
CA TRP A 188 0.96 -3.32 1.94
C TRP A 188 0.99 -1.86 2.39
N GLY A 189 2.18 -1.30 2.62
CA GLY A 189 2.34 0.10 2.99
C GLY A 189 1.91 1.10 1.93
N ILE A 190 1.97 0.74 0.63
CA ILE A 190 1.42 1.59 -0.45
C ILE A 190 -0.09 1.73 -0.26
N VAL A 191 -0.82 0.64 0.00
CA VAL A 191 -2.28 0.67 0.24
C VAL A 191 -2.62 1.55 1.44
N VAL A 192 -1.88 1.39 2.55
CA VAL A 192 -2.08 2.17 3.77
C VAL A 192 -1.84 3.66 3.50
N SER A 193 -0.69 4.00 2.90
CA SER A 193 -0.27 5.39 2.70
C SER A 193 -1.17 6.11 1.69
N THR A 194 -1.57 5.46 0.60
CA THR A 194 -2.44 6.10 -0.41
C THR A 194 -3.84 6.33 0.13
N SER A 195 -4.41 5.34 0.83
CA SER A 195 -5.73 5.47 1.46
C SER A 195 -5.73 6.56 2.54
N LEU A 196 -4.68 6.62 3.36
CA LEU A 196 -4.51 7.65 4.39
C LEU A 196 -4.33 9.04 3.81
N LEU A 197 -3.56 9.17 2.73
CA LEU A 197 -3.41 10.43 2.00
C LEU A 197 -4.77 10.93 1.49
N GLY A 198 -5.54 10.06 0.83
CA GLY A 198 -6.86 10.41 0.30
C GLY A 198 -7.85 10.84 1.41
N ALA A 199 -7.93 10.08 2.49
CA ALA A 199 -8.80 10.39 3.62
C ALA A 199 -8.38 11.68 4.35
N ALA A 200 -7.07 11.86 4.61
CA ALA A 200 -6.56 13.02 5.33
C ALA A 200 -6.70 14.32 4.51
N VAL A 201 -6.42 14.29 3.21
CA VAL A 201 -6.55 15.46 2.33
C VAL A 201 -8.01 15.90 2.21
N THR A 202 -8.94 14.96 1.99
CA THR A 202 -10.37 15.29 1.87
C THR A 202 -10.96 15.78 3.18
N ALA A 203 -10.65 15.13 4.31
CA ALA A 203 -11.06 15.61 5.63
C ALA A 203 -10.48 17.00 5.94
N SER A 204 -9.21 17.25 5.60
CA SER A 204 -8.58 18.56 5.79
C SER A 204 -9.27 19.64 4.96
N ALA A 205 -9.54 19.37 3.68
CA ALA A 205 -10.22 20.30 2.78
C ALA A 205 -11.65 20.61 3.25
N ALA A 206 -12.39 19.60 3.72
CA ALA A 206 -13.72 19.79 4.29
C ALA A 206 -13.66 20.68 5.54
N LEU A 207 -12.75 20.41 6.49
CA LEU A 207 -12.63 21.20 7.72
C LEU A 207 -12.12 22.64 7.46
N MET A 208 -11.24 22.84 6.48
CA MET A 208 -10.74 24.18 6.13
C MET A 208 -11.75 25.02 5.35
N SER A 209 -12.77 24.39 4.75
CA SER A 209 -13.85 25.10 4.06
C SER A 209 -15.01 25.48 4.98
N MET A 210 -15.03 24.99 6.21
CA MET A 210 -16.03 25.36 7.22
C MET A 210 -15.71 26.69 7.87
N SER A 211 -16.73 27.55 7.99
CA SER A 211 -16.66 28.82 8.74
C SER A 211 -16.90 28.60 10.24
N CYS A 212 -17.51 27.47 10.58
CA CYS A 212 -17.72 26.98 11.94
C CYS A 212 -16.41 26.81 12.73
N ASP A 213 -16.37 27.42 13.92
CA ASP A 213 -15.40 27.26 15.03
C ASP A 213 -13.93 26.90 14.69
N GLY A 214 -12.99 27.74 15.11
CA GLY A 214 -11.55 27.61 14.81
C GLY A 214 -10.91 26.28 15.29
N THR A 215 -11.60 25.53 16.14
CA THR A 215 -11.23 24.16 16.53
C THR A 215 -11.17 23.20 15.33
N ALA A 216 -12.07 23.31 14.35
CA ALA A 216 -12.08 22.45 13.17
C ALA A 216 -10.83 22.67 12.30
N GLY A 217 -10.48 23.93 12.07
CA GLY A 217 -9.23 24.32 11.40
C GLY A 217 -7.98 23.89 12.17
N THR A 218 -8.02 23.96 13.51
CA THR A 218 -6.91 23.51 14.38
C THR A 218 -6.69 22.00 14.27
N VAL A 219 -7.76 21.19 14.30
CA VAL A 219 -7.66 19.73 14.13
C VAL A 219 -7.06 19.39 12.75
N SER A 220 -7.52 20.06 11.70
CA SER A 220 -7.01 19.88 10.34
C SER A 220 -5.50 20.16 10.27
N THR A 221 -5.07 21.33 10.75
CA THR A 221 -3.69 21.79 10.66
C THR A 221 -2.73 21.04 11.58
N VAL A 222 -3.17 20.65 12.78
CA VAL A 222 -2.32 19.97 13.78
C VAL A 222 -2.20 18.47 13.52
N PHE A 223 -3.25 17.82 13.02
CA PHE A 223 -3.26 16.36 12.87
C PHE A 223 -3.34 15.90 11.42
N LEU A 224 -4.31 16.38 10.64
CA LEU A 224 -4.58 15.83 9.32
C LEU A 224 -3.54 16.25 8.28
N VAL A 225 -3.11 17.51 8.28
CA VAL A 225 -2.09 18.00 7.35
C VAL A 225 -0.74 17.28 7.56
N PRO A 226 -0.20 17.16 8.79
CA PRO A 226 1.01 16.36 9.01
C PRO A 226 0.85 14.90 8.60
N LEU A 227 -0.31 14.29 8.86
CA LEU A 227 -0.57 12.90 8.49
C LEU A 227 -0.62 12.71 6.97
N ALA A 228 -1.21 13.67 6.25
CA ALA A 228 -1.19 13.73 4.80
C ALA A 228 0.24 13.89 4.26
N LEU A 229 1.04 14.78 4.84
CA LEU A 229 2.45 14.97 4.43
C LEU A 229 3.30 13.73 4.66
N VAL A 230 3.16 13.07 5.81
CA VAL A 230 3.84 11.80 6.08
C VAL A 230 3.44 10.77 5.04
N SER A 231 2.14 10.64 4.76
CA SER A 231 1.61 9.70 3.76
C SER A 231 2.11 10.00 2.34
N LEU A 232 2.23 11.28 2.01
CA LEU A 232 2.73 11.78 0.72
C LEU A 232 4.21 11.45 0.54
N VAL A 233 5.01 11.39 1.61
CA VAL A 233 6.42 10.99 1.55
C VAL A 233 6.57 9.48 1.57
N THR A 234 5.78 8.77 2.38
CA THR A 234 5.88 7.31 2.50
C THR A 234 5.42 6.59 1.24
N ALA A 235 4.36 7.02 0.56
CA ALA A 235 3.87 6.33 -0.64
C ALA A 235 4.92 6.27 -1.77
N PRO A 236 5.55 7.38 -2.20
CA PRO A 236 6.63 7.36 -3.20
C PRO A 236 7.87 6.60 -2.71
N TRP A 237 8.22 6.71 -1.43
CA TRP A 237 9.32 5.95 -0.85
C TRP A 237 9.08 4.44 -0.98
N LEU A 238 7.89 3.97 -0.61
CA LEU A 238 7.52 2.55 -0.71
C LEU A 238 7.47 2.10 -2.16
N LEU A 239 6.89 2.91 -3.04
CA LEU A 239 6.88 2.65 -4.48
C LEU A 239 8.31 2.53 -5.04
N PHE A 240 9.22 3.43 -4.66
CA PHE A 240 10.62 3.36 -5.03
C PHE A 240 11.29 2.09 -4.48
N THR A 241 11.01 1.70 -3.23
CA THR A 241 11.57 0.46 -2.68
C THR A 241 11.07 -0.80 -3.39
N VAL A 242 9.87 -0.76 -3.97
CA VAL A 242 9.26 -1.86 -4.76
C VAL A 242 9.78 -1.88 -6.19
N CYS A 243 9.88 -0.71 -6.84
CA CYS A 243 10.24 -0.58 -8.25
C CYS A 243 11.75 -0.51 -8.48
N SER A 244 12.54 -0.14 -7.47
CA SER A 244 14.00 -0.10 -7.58
C SER A 244 14.52 -1.49 -7.92
N PRO A 245 15.36 -1.62 -8.96
CA PRO A 245 15.94 -2.90 -9.34
C PRO A 245 16.90 -3.34 -8.23
N ARG A 246 16.39 -4.11 -7.26
CA ARG A 246 17.22 -4.76 -6.24
C ARG A 246 18.12 -5.73 -6.97
N ALA A 247 19.38 -5.35 -6.98
CA ALA A 247 20.28 -5.73 -8.03
C ALA A 247 20.69 -7.19 -7.88
N GLY A 248 20.37 -8.00 -8.88
CA GLY A 248 21.17 -9.18 -9.24
C GLY A 248 22.62 -8.84 -9.65
N ARG A 249 23.14 -7.65 -9.31
CA ARG A 249 24.50 -7.18 -9.62
C ARG A 249 25.57 -7.97 -8.86
N LEU A 250 25.27 -8.53 -7.69
CA LEU A 250 26.26 -9.30 -6.93
C LEU A 250 26.63 -10.64 -7.61
N ARG A 251 25.67 -11.34 -8.25
CA ARG A 251 25.99 -12.59 -8.97
C ARG A 251 26.72 -12.41 -10.30
N ARG A 252 26.67 -11.22 -10.90
CA ARG A 252 27.44 -10.92 -12.12
C ARG A 252 28.87 -10.52 -11.79
N ALA A 253 29.09 -9.81 -10.67
CA ALA A 253 30.43 -9.50 -10.18
C ALA A 253 31.21 -10.78 -9.81
N ASP A 254 30.60 -11.71 -9.07
CA ASP A 254 31.27 -12.97 -8.69
C ASP A 254 31.61 -13.89 -9.87
N ARG A 255 30.87 -13.81 -10.98
CA ARG A 255 31.19 -14.57 -12.20
C ARG A 255 32.23 -13.90 -13.07
N ALA A 256 32.35 -12.57 -13.00
CA ALA A 256 33.39 -11.83 -13.71
C ALA A 256 34.76 -11.97 -13.02
N VAL A 257 34.79 -12.17 -11.70
CA VAL A 257 36.04 -12.42 -10.94
C VAL A 257 36.54 -13.86 -11.07
N ARG A 258 35.71 -14.80 -11.54
CA ARG A 258 36.08 -16.23 -11.72
C ARG A 258 36.36 -16.63 -13.17
N ARG A 259 36.58 -15.68 -14.09
CA ARG A 259 37.00 -15.96 -15.47
C ARG A 259 38.39 -15.40 -15.71
#